data_AF-A0A2I0UL52-F1
#
_entry.id   AF-A0A2I0UL52-F1
#
_cell.length_a   1.000
_cell.length_b   1.000
_cell.length_c   1.000
_cell.angle_alpha   90.00
_cell.angle_beta   90.00
_cell.angle_gamma   90.00
#
_symmetry.space_group_name_H-M   'P 1'
#
loop_
_entity.id
_entity.type
_entity.pdbx_description
1 polymer ?
#
loop_
_entity_poly.entity_id
_entity_poly.type
_entity_poly.pdbx_seq_one_letter_code
_entity_poly.pdbx_strand_id
1 'polypeptide(L)'
;MTLCARANLMKINKAKCKVLHVGQGNPKHKYRLGGKWTENSPEEKDLGMLVNEKFNMSWQRALEAQKTNHILGCIKRNLASRSKEGIFLFYSALVTPYLKYCVQLWGPQDKKDMDLEG
;
A
#
# COMPACT_ATOMS: atom_id res chain seq x y z
N MET A 1 12.47 -8.62 5.30
CA MET A 1 12.75 -7.41 6.12
C MET A 1 14.18 -7.32 6.64
N THR A 2 14.91 -8.42 6.86
CA THR A 2 16.28 -8.40 7.40
C THR A 2 17.36 -7.90 6.42
N LEU A 3 17.20 -8.11 5.11
CA LEU A 3 18.14 -7.62 4.10
C LEU A 3 18.11 -6.08 3.95
N CYS A 4 16.93 -5.46 4.00
CA CYS A 4 16.79 -4.01 3.86
C CYS A 4 17.29 -3.22 5.09
N ALA A 5 17.18 -3.80 6.30
CA ALA A 5 17.68 -3.17 7.52
C ALA A 5 19.21 -3.15 7.61
N ARG A 6 19.92 -4.13 7.03
CA ARG A 6 21.39 -4.12 6.95
C ARG A 6 21.90 -3.02 6.02
N ALA A 7 21.22 -2.77 4.90
CA ALA A 7 21.60 -1.73 3.94
C ALA A 7 21.33 -0.30 4.46
N ASN A 8 20.34 -0.11 5.34
CA ASN A 8 19.89 1.22 5.78
C ASN A 8 20.22 1.56 7.25
N LEU A 9 21.00 0.73 7.96
CA LEU A 9 21.38 0.94 9.38
C LEU A 9 20.21 1.21 10.35
N MET A 10 18.98 0.87 9.99
CA MET A 10 17.79 1.16 10.79
C MET A 10 17.59 0.11 11.90
N LYS A 11 17.35 0.57 13.13
CA LYS A 11 16.98 -0.28 14.27
C LYS A 11 15.51 -0.71 14.15
N ILE A 12 15.27 -2.02 14.06
CA ILE A 12 13.92 -2.59 14.04
C ILE A 12 13.32 -2.56 15.45
N ASN A 13 12.12 -1.98 15.59
CA ASN A 13 11.38 -1.99 16.85
C ASN A 13 10.75 -3.37 17.09
N LYS A 14 11.46 -4.21 17.85
CA LYS A 14 11.04 -5.59 18.16
C LYS A 14 9.68 -5.70 18.85
N ALA A 15 9.28 -4.70 19.64
CA ALA A 15 8.01 -4.73 20.37
C ALA A 15 6.79 -4.53 19.45
N LYS A 16 6.99 -3.91 18.29
CA LYS A 16 5.93 -3.70 17.29
C LYS A 16 5.91 -4.79 16.22
N CYS A 17 6.96 -5.60 16.11
CA CYS A 17 7.03 -6.66 15.12
C CYS A 17 6.25 -7.90 15.58
N LYS A 18 5.20 -8.25 14.83
CA LYS A 18 4.45 -9.49 14.99
C LYS A 18 4.52 -10.32 13.71
N VAL A 19 4.35 -11.63 13.84
CA VAL A 19 4.27 -12.55 12.70
C VAL A 19 2.80 -12.78 12.36
N LEU A 20 2.45 -12.51 11.11
CA LEU A 20 1.17 -12.92 10.53
C LEU A 20 1.42 -14.14 9.64
N HIS A 21 0.81 -15.27 9.97
CA HIS A 21 0.85 -16.47 9.11
C HIS A 21 -0.26 -16.38 8.08
N VAL A 22 0.10 -16.42 6.82
CA VAL A 22 -0.81 -16.20 5.70
C VAL A 22 -0.97 -17.50 4.91
N GLY A 23 -2.21 -17.89 4.62
CA GLY A 23 -2.55 -19.03 3.76
C GLY A 23 -2.91 -20.32 4.50
N GLN A 24 -3.83 -21.11 3.92
CA GLN A 24 -4.38 -22.32 4.55
C GLN A 24 -3.37 -23.45 4.79
N GLY A 25 -2.27 -23.50 4.03
CA GLY A 25 -1.21 -24.52 4.15
C GLY A 25 0.01 -24.05 4.93
N ASN A 26 -0.06 -22.92 5.63
CA ASN A 26 1.11 -22.38 6.32
C ASN A 26 1.44 -23.24 7.56
N PRO A 27 2.66 -23.80 7.67
CA PRO A 27 3.07 -24.62 8.82
C PRO A 27 3.27 -23.82 10.12
N LYS A 28 3.00 -22.51 10.13
CA LYS A 28 3.06 -21.61 11.30
C LYS A 28 4.42 -21.65 12.01
N HIS A 29 5.50 -21.57 11.22
CA HIS A 29 6.86 -21.57 11.75
C HIS A 29 7.09 -20.44 12.77
N LYS A 30 7.79 -20.73 13.86
CA LYS A 30 8.15 -19.72 14.85
C LYS A 30 9.40 -18.97 14.39
N TYR A 31 9.36 -17.64 14.47
CA TYR A 31 10.48 -16.78 14.10
C TYR A 31 11.10 -16.12 15.34
N ARG A 32 12.41 -15.85 15.26
CA ARG A 32 13.14 -15.04 16.25
C ARG A 32 13.67 -13.77 15.60
N LEU A 33 13.47 -12.65 16.28
CA LEU A 33 14.05 -11.36 15.89
C LEU A 33 15.05 -10.90 16.95
N GLY A 34 16.34 -10.95 16.60
CA GLY A 34 17.43 -10.55 17.50
C GLY A 34 17.39 -11.27 18.84
N GLY A 35 17.31 -12.61 18.81
CA GLY A 35 17.35 -13.48 19.99
C GLY A 35 16.02 -13.68 20.72
N LYS A 36 15.00 -12.84 20.51
CA LYS A 36 13.68 -13.00 21.14
C LYS A 36 12.70 -13.68 20.19
N TRP A 37 11.83 -14.55 20.71
CA TRP A 37 10.70 -15.10 19.95
C TRP A 37 9.72 -14.00 19.61
N THR A 38 9.26 -13.98 18.36
CA THR A 38 8.27 -13.02 17.89
C THR A 38 6.87 -13.53 18.19
N GLU A 39 5.98 -12.64 18.62
CA GLU A 39 4.58 -12.96 18.84
C GLU A 39 3.84 -13.11 17.51
N ASN A 40 2.81 -13.97 17.51
CA ASN A 40 1.94 -14.17 16.35
C ASN A 40 0.70 -13.27 16.48
N SER A 41 0.23 -12.73 15.36
CA SER A 41 -1.03 -12.00 15.26
C SER A 41 -1.93 -12.68 14.24
N PRO A 42 -3.24 -12.85 14.50
CA PRO A 42 -4.18 -13.36 13.51
C PRO A 42 -4.50 -12.34 12.41
N GLU A 43 -4.30 -11.05 12.72
CA GLU A 43 -4.54 -9.92 11.82
C GLU A 43 -3.50 -8.82 12.05
N GLU A 44 -3.11 -8.13 10.99
CA GLU A 44 -2.21 -6.97 11.03
C GLU A 44 -2.76 -5.86 10.15
N LYS A 45 -2.71 -4.61 10.63
CA LYS A 45 -3.12 -3.44 9.85
C LYS A 45 -1.88 -2.75 9.31
N ASP A 46 -1.70 -2.80 7.99
CA ASP A 46 -0.61 -2.11 7.30
C ASP A 46 -1.18 -1.17 6.24
N LEU A 47 -0.68 0.07 6.21
CA LEU A 47 -1.11 1.13 5.27
C LEU A 47 -2.63 1.33 5.16
N GLY A 48 -3.38 1.06 6.25
CA GLY A 48 -4.84 1.18 6.29
C GLY A 48 -5.60 -0.06 5.82
N MET A 49 -4.90 -1.10 5.36
CA MET A 49 -5.45 -2.39 4.99
C MET A 49 -5.29 -3.40 6.11
N LEU A 50 -6.37 -4.08 6.46
CA LEU A 50 -6.33 -5.21 7.39
C LEU A 50 -5.97 -6.48 6.62
N VAL A 51 -4.91 -7.15 7.04
CA VAL A 51 -4.44 -8.42 6.49
C VAL A 51 -4.67 -9.49 7.55
N ASN A 52 -5.46 -10.52 7.22
CA ASN A 52 -5.74 -11.62 8.12
C ASN A 52 -5.06 -12.92 7.67
N GLU A 53 -4.99 -13.90 8.57
CA GLU A 53 -4.36 -15.20 8.31
C GLU A 53 -4.94 -15.93 7.09
N LYS A 54 -6.25 -15.78 6.85
CA LYS A 54 -6.94 -16.38 5.71
C LYS A 54 -6.58 -15.73 4.38
N PHE A 55 -5.96 -14.54 4.41
CA PHE A 55 -5.58 -13.74 3.25
C PHE A 55 -6.63 -13.81 2.15
N ASN A 56 -7.87 -13.46 2.52
CA ASN A 56 -8.97 -13.58 1.59
C ASN A 56 -8.85 -12.48 0.52
N MET A 57 -8.07 -12.75 -0.51
CA MET A 57 -7.92 -11.89 -1.69
C MET A 57 -9.29 -11.53 -2.28
N SER A 58 -10.28 -12.43 -2.21
CA SER A 58 -11.63 -12.13 -2.68
C SER A 58 -12.32 -11.05 -1.84
N TRP A 59 -12.07 -10.99 -0.52
CA TRP A 59 -12.59 -9.93 0.34
C TRP A 59 -11.95 -8.58 0.02
N GLN A 60 -10.62 -8.52 -0.12
CA GLN A 60 -9.92 -7.29 -0.51
C GLN A 60 -10.41 -6.80 -1.88
N ARG A 61 -10.52 -7.70 -2.85
CA ARG A 61 -11.07 -7.40 -4.18
C ARG A 61 -12.53 -6.93 -4.11
N ALA A 62 -13.36 -7.55 -3.27
CA ALA A 62 -14.74 -7.13 -3.07
C ALA A 62 -14.80 -5.73 -2.44
N LEU A 63 -13.93 -5.43 -1.48
CA LEU A 63 -13.84 -4.12 -0.83
C LEU A 63 -13.38 -3.02 -1.81
N GLU A 64 -12.37 -3.29 -2.63
CA GLU A 64 -11.94 -2.38 -3.69
C GLU A 64 -13.01 -2.19 -4.77
N ALA A 65 -13.67 -3.27 -5.18
CA ALA A 65 -14.80 -3.20 -6.10
C ALA A 65 -15.94 -2.35 -5.51
N GLN A 66 -16.23 -2.49 -4.21
CA GLN A 66 -17.25 -1.70 -3.53
C GLN A 66 -16.89 -0.21 -3.51
N LYS A 67 -15.64 0.15 -3.16
CA LYS A 67 -15.16 1.54 -3.20
C LYS A 67 -15.24 2.12 -4.61
N THR A 68 -14.83 1.34 -5.62
CA THR A 68 -14.88 1.74 -7.03
C THR A 68 -16.32 1.94 -7.49
N ASN A 69 -17.23 1.03 -7.14
CA ASN A 69 -18.65 1.13 -7.47
C ASN A 69 -19.31 2.34 -6.79
N HIS A 70 -18.91 2.66 -5.56
CA HIS A 70 -19.37 3.85 -4.86
C HIS A 70 -18.96 5.13 -5.60
N ILE A 71 -17.67 5.24 -5.95
CA ILE A 71 -17.15 6.38 -6.73
C ILE A 71 -17.87 6.45 -8.08
N LEU A 72 -17.95 5.34 -8.81
CA LEU A 72 -18.63 5.29 -10.11
C LEU A 72 -20.10 5.73 -10.00
N GLY A 73 -20.78 5.32 -8.94
CA GLY A 73 -22.15 5.75 -8.64
C GLY A 73 -22.25 7.26 -8.39
N CYS A 74 -21.30 7.84 -7.65
CA CYS A 74 -21.19 9.30 -7.46
C CYS A 74 -20.94 10.02 -8.78
N ILE A 75 -20.06 9.50 -9.63
CA ILE A 75 -19.78 10.06 -10.95
C ILE A 75 -21.04 10.04 -11.82
N LYS A 76 -21.71 8.88 -11.93
CA LYS A 76 -22.93 8.73 -12.74
C LYS A 76 -24.03 9.70 -12.30
N ARG A 77 -24.23 9.89 -10.99
CA ARG A 77 -25.21 10.84 -10.45
C ARG A 77 -24.84 12.30 -10.71
N ASN A 78 -23.56 12.65 -10.63
CA ASN A 78 -23.08 14.00 -10.97
C ASN A 78 -23.15 14.27 -12.47
N LEU A 79 -22.85 13.27 -13.29
CA LEU A 79 -22.88 13.35 -14.74
C LEU A 79 -24.31 13.55 -15.27
N ALA A 80 -25.28 12.88 -14.65
CA ALA A 80 -26.69 13.04 -14.99
C ALA A 80 -27.26 14.42 -14.60
N SER A 81 -26.63 15.14 -13.67
CA SER A 81 -27.10 16.42 -13.16
C SER A 81 -26.32 17.65 -13.64
N ARG A 82 -25.26 17.49 -14.45
CA ARG A 82 -24.36 18.59 -14.86
C ARG A 82 -24.24 18.77 -16.37
N SER A 83 -23.92 20.01 -16.78
CA SER A 83 -23.58 20.38 -18.17
C SER A 83 -22.19 19.86 -18.59
N LYS A 84 -21.89 19.91 -19.90
CA LYS A 84 -20.61 19.46 -20.51
C LYS A 84 -19.37 20.01 -19.79
N GLU A 85 -19.45 21.24 -19.31
CA GLU A 85 -18.37 21.96 -18.62
C GLU A 85 -18.13 21.40 -17.22
N GLY A 86 -19.18 20.99 -16.51
CA GLY A 86 -19.08 20.39 -15.17
C GLY A 86 -18.40 19.02 -15.19
N ILE A 87 -18.57 18.27 -16.27
CA ILE A 87 -17.94 16.96 -16.49
C ILE A 87 -16.45 17.13 -16.76
N PHE A 88 -16.10 18.12 -17.60
CA PHE A 88 -14.72 18.44 -17.93
C PHE A 88 -13.90 18.88 -16.71
N LEU A 89 -14.49 19.74 -15.86
CA LEU A 89 -13.88 20.16 -14.59
C LEU A 89 -13.67 18.98 -13.64
N PHE A 90 -14.64 18.07 -13.55
CA PHE A 90 -14.59 16.92 -12.67
C PHE A 90 -13.52 15.89 -13.10
N TYR A 91 -13.44 15.58 -14.40
CA TYR A 91 -12.42 14.70 -14.95
C TYR A 91 -11.01 15.27 -14.73
N SER A 92 -10.81 16.56 -15.00
CA SER A 92 -9.52 17.23 -14.80
C SER A 92 -9.07 17.20 -13.33
N ALA A 93 -9.99 17.42 -12.39
CA ALA A 93 -9.70 17.41 -10.96
C ALA A 93 -9.25 16.02 -10.44
N LEU A 94 -9.79 14.93 -11.01
CA LEU A 94 -9.42 13.56 -10.63
C LEU A 94 -8.10 13.10 -11.27
N VAL A 95 -7.88 13.42 -12.55
CA VAL A 95 -6.77 12.88 -13.34
C VAL A 95 -5.46 13.63 -13.08
N THR A 96 -5.51 14.95 -12.83
CA THR A 96 -4.33 15.80 -12.58
C THR A 96 -3.45 15.33 -11.41
N PRO A 97 -3.97 15.05 -10.20
CA PRO A 97 -3.15 14.59 -9.09
C PRO A 97 -2.54 13.20 -9.35
N TYR A 98 -3.25 12.32 -10.08
CA TYR A 98 -2.74 10.99 -10.41
C TYR A 98 -1.58 11.05 -11.42
N LEU A 99 -1.72 11.84 -12.49
CA LEU A 99 -0.64 12.07 -13.45
C LEU A 99 0.59 12.67 -12.78
N LYS A 100 0.40 13.63 -11.87
CA LYS A 100 1.49 14.27 -11.13
C LYS A 100 2.22 13.27 -10.21
N TYR A 101 1.49 12.38 -9.55
CA TYR A 101 2.07 11.28 -8.76
C TYR A 101 2.82 10.28 -9.65
N CYS A 102 2.26 9.87 -10.79
CA CYS A 102 2.94 8.99 -11.74
C CYS A 102 4.27 9.58 -12.22
N VAL A 103 4.31 10.87 -12.58
CA VAL A 103 5.55 11.53 -13.02
C VAL A 103 6.61 11.54 -11.90
N GLN A 104 6.21 11.64 -10.63
CA GLN A 104 7.14 11.57 -9.49
C GLN A 104 7.63 10.14 -9.19
N LEU A 105 6.77 9.13 -9.41
CA LEU A 105 7.10 7.73 -9.17
C LEU A 105 7.97 7.13 -10.28
N TRP A 106 7.75 7.55 -11.53
CA TRP A 106 8.46 7.07 -12.72
C TRP A 106 9.63 7.96 -13.15
N GLY A 107 9.84 9.09 -12.48
CA GLY A 107 11.00 9.94 -12.70
C GLY A 107 12.26 9.31 -12.11
N PRO A 108 13.36 9.13 -12.89
CA PRO A 108 14.63 8.70 -12.31
C PRO A 108 15.09 9.76 -11.32
N GLN A 109 15.47 9.34 -10.11
CA GLN A 109 16.13 10.19 -9.12
C GLN A 109 17.61 10.35 -9.49
N ASP A 110 17.89 10.81 -10.71
CA ASP A 110 19.25 11.06 -11.16
C ASP A 110 19.67 12.46 -10.72
N LYS A 111 20.48 12.48 -9.65
CA LYS A 111 21.67 13.33 -9.48
C LYS A 111 22.13 13.23 -8.03
N LYS A 112 23.17 12.44 -7.77
CA LYS A 112 24.27 12.69 -6.81
C LYS A 112 25.22 11.48 -6.76
N ASP A 113 25.89 11.21 -7.87
CA ASP A 113 27.08 10.33 -7.94
C ASP A 113 28.14 10.96 -8.89
N MET A 114 28.32 12.27 -8.81
CA MET A 114 29.54 12.92 -9.29
C MET A 114 30.09 13.74 -8.13
N ASP A 115 31.39 13.60 -7.91
CA ASP A 115 32.23 14.29 -6.93
C ASP A 115 32.42 13.55 -5.60
N LEU A 116 33.23 12.48 -5.64
CA LEU A 116 34.15 12.09 -4.57
C LEU A 116 35.30 11.24 -5.16
N GLU A 117 36.13 11.88 -5.99
CA GLU A 117 37.56 11.58 -6.05
C GLU A 117 38.30 12.73 -5.36
N GLY A 118 39.10 12.36 -4.36
CA GLY A 118 39.92 13.24 -3.53
C GLY A 118 40.61 12.42 -2.46
#